data_AF-A0A0Q6A0G5-F1
#
_entry.id   AF-A0A0Q6A0G5-F1
#
_cell.length_a   1.000
_cell.length_b   1.000
_cell.length_c   1.000
_cell.angle_alpha   90.00
_cell.angle_beta   90.00
_cell.angle_gamma   90.00
#
_symmetry.space_group_name_H-M   'P 1'
#
loop_
_entity.id
_entity.type
_entity.pdbx_description
1 polymer ?
#
loop_
_entity_poly.entity_id
_entity_poly.type
_entity_poly.pdbx_seq_one_letter_code
_entity_poly.pdbx_strand_id
1 'polypeptide(L)'
;MIIDHKQYDLFGKPLLHKLVLKSPFTFDFPITDNACFLYMLEGEMQYRLDDEKKDLPTKHSLFQNCIQSDKQISNENLGNNNEILIINFHPDILVKIYDKELPFLLKSEKNIISNKSIEQINNDFLIQKYIEGLLFYFENPSLVNEEILVLKLKEIILLLSQTRNVQAIQVILSQLFSPTTYVFKQIVEAHLFSQLTIEEMAQHHNLSVSSFKREFAKHYNDTPANYIKTKKLEKAAELLLISNKRISDIAFDCGFNDLANFTRSFTNKYNISPTKYRLNQNDK
;
A
#
# COMPACT_ATOMS: atom_id res chain seq x y z
N MET A 1 -17.11 -20.32 15.19
CA MET A 1 -16.37 -19.57 16.24
C MET A 1 -14.88 -19.58 15.91
N ILE A 2 -14.14 -18.46 16.08
CA ILE A 2 -12.68 -18.44 15.94
C ILE A 2 -12.08 -19.18 17.13
N ILE A 3 -11.24 -20.18 16.85
CA ILE A 3 -10.58 -21.01 17.88
C ILE A 3 -9.07 -20.77 17.96
N ASP A 4 -8.45 -20.29 16.89
CA ASP A 4 -7.06 -19.83 16.88
C ASP A 4 -6.90 -18.68 15.88
N HIS A 5 -6.03 -17.73 16.21
CA HIS A 5 -5.72 -16.57 15.37
C HIS A 5 -4.26 -16.16 15.57
N LYS A 6 -3.48 -16.23 14.49
CA LYS A 6 -2.13 -15.66 14.41
C LYS A 6 -2.10 -14.52 13.40
N GLN A 7 -1.28 -13.51 13.68
CA GLN A 7 -1.22 -12.30 12.86
C GLN A 7 0.21 -11.77 12.72
N TYR A 8 0.49 -11.18 11.55
CA TYR A 8 1.64 -10.31 11.35
C TYR A 8 1.21 -8.93 10.89
N ASP A 9 1.83 -7.91 11.49
CA ASP A 9 1.61 -6.51 11.16
C ASP A 9 2.75 -6.00 10.29
N LEU A 10 2.42 -5.11 9.35
CA LEU A 10 3.39 -4.35 8.58
C LEU A 10 3.13 -2.86 8.82
N PHE A 11 4.14 -2.13 9.30
CA PHE A 11 4.03 -0.72 9.66
C PHE A 11 2.88 -0.43 10.65
N GLY A 12 2.65 -1.35 11.58
CA GLY A 12 1.62 -1.23 12.63
C GLY A 12 0.19 -1.52 12.15
N LYS A 13 -0.01 -2.12 10.97
CA LYS A 13 -1.33 -2.54 10.48
C LYS A 13 -1.36 -4.04 10.16
N PRO A 14 -2.52 -4.72 10.35
CA PRO A 14 -2.64 -6.16 10.10
C PRO A 14 -2.44 -6.52 8.63
N LEU A 15 -1.40 -7.29 8.31
CA LEU A 15 -1.10 -7.73 6.94
C LEU A 15 -1.51 -9.19 6.71
N LEU A 16 -1.04 -10.11 7.54
CA LEU A 16 -1.29 -11.55 7.40
C LEU A 16 -2.08 -12.06 8.59
N HIS A 17 -3.09 -12.89 8.34
CA HIS A 17 -3.83 -13.61 9.37
C HIS A 17 -3.90 -15.09 9.03
N LYS A 18 -3.60 -15.95 10.01
CA LYS A 18 -3.98 -17.36 9.97
C LYS A 18 -5.10 -17.55 10.99
N LEU A 19 -6.28 -17.97 10.54
CA LEU A 19 -7.44 -18.19 11.38
C LEU A 19 -7.85 -19.66 11.33
N VAL A 20 -8.22 -20.20 12.49
CA VAL A 20 -8.88 -21.49 12.61
C VAL A 20 -10.31 -21.26 13.10
N LEU A 21 -11.28 -21.78 12.35
CA LEU A 21 -12.71 -21.56 12.54
C LEU A 21 -13.40 -22.91 12.75
N LYS A 22 -14.08 -23.07 13.88
CA LYS A 22 -14.94 -24.23 14.13
C LYS A 22 -16.33 -24.01 13.55
N SER A 23 -16.80 -24.93 12.72
CA SER A 23 -18.17 -24.95 12.19
C SER A 23 -19.21 -25.31 13.27
N PRO A 24 -20.45 -24.80 13.17
CA PRO A 24 -20.88 -23.78 12.23
C PRO A 24 -20.30 -22.40 12.60
N PHE A 25 -20.06 -21.57 11.59
CA PHE A 25 -19.60 -20.20 11.81
C PHE A 25 -20.21 -19.23 10.79
N THR A 26 -20.35 -17.99 11.25
CA THR A 26 -20.47 -16.81 10.41
C THR A 26 -19.36 -15.87 10.85
N PHE A 27 -18.64 -15.28 9.90
CA PHE A 27 -17.57 -14.34 10.18
C PHE A 27 -17.70 -13.14 9.24
N ASP A 28 -17.73 -11.97 9.87
CA ASP A 28 -17.72 -10.67 9.20
C ASP A 28 -16.27 -10.17 9.14
N PHE A 29 -15.86 -9.64 8.00
CA PHE A 29 -14.52 -9.05 7.87
C PHE A 29 -14.47 -7.71 8.63
N PRO A 30 -13.61 -7.57 9.64
CA PRO A 30 -13.70 -6.45 10.58
C PRO A 30 -13.10 -5.12 10.08
N ILE A 31 -12.97 -4.88 8.77
CA ILE A 31 -12.23 -3.71 8.27
C ILE A 31 -12.87 -3.07 7.04
N THR A 32 -13.20 -1.78 7.15
CA THR A 32 -13.58 -0.90 6.03
C THR A 32 -12.32 -0.34 5.34
N ASP A 33 -12.35 -0.22 4.01
CA ASP A 33 -11.32 0.43 3.14
C ASP A 33 -10.09 -0.39 2.71
N ASN A 34 -10.14 -1.72 2.73
CA ASN A 34 -9.06 -2.61 2.26
C ASN A 34 -9.51 -3.61 1.19
N ALA A 35 -8.55 -4.24 0.47
CA ALA A 35 -8.80 -5.49 -0.25
C ALA A 35 -8.19 -6.63 0.54
N CYS A 36 -8.68 -7.83 0.30
CA CYS A 36 -8.37 -9.02 1.05
C CYS A 36 -8.22 -10.19 0.07
N PHE A 37 -7.07 -10.88 0.14
CA PHE A 37 -6.88 -12.18 -0.49
C PHE A 37 -7.05 -13.25 0.58
N LEU A 38 -8.05 -14.11 0.41
CA LEU A 38 -8.31 -15.26 1.25
C LEU A 38 -7.89 -16.53 0.55
N TYR A 39 -7.25 -17.43 1.29
CA TYR A 39 -6.89 -18.77 0.83
C TYR A 39 -7.44 -19.81 1.80
N MET A 40 -8.16 -20.80 1.28
CA MET A 40 -8.70 -21.91 2.06
C MET A 40 -7.62 -22.97 2.28
N LEU A 41 -7.05 -23.05 3.48
CA LEU A 41 -5.99 -24.01 3.83
C LEU A 41 -6.55 -25.41 4.06
N GLU A 42 -7.61 -25.50 4.88
CA GLU A 42 -8.29 -26.76 5.22
C GLU A 42 -9.79 -26.54 5.36
N GLY A 43 -10.59 -27.51 4.91
CA GLY A 43 -12.06 -27.47 4.97
C GLY A 43 -12.68 -26.74 3.78
N GLU A 44 -13.88 -26.21 3.99
CA GLU A 44 -14.62 -25.45 2.98
C GLU A 44 -15.36 -24.27 3.64
N MET A 45 -15.69 -23.26 2.86
CA MET A 45 -16.47 -22.12 3.34
C MET A 45 -17.38 -21.60 2.24
N GLN A 46 -18.46 -20.97 2.64
CA GLN A 46 -19.39 -20.27 1.76
C GLN A 46 -19.14 -18.77 1.84
N TYR A 47 -19.26 -18.11 0.70
CA TYR A 47 -19.24 -16.65 0.59
C TYR A 47 -20.43 -16.18 -0.24
N ARG A 48 -20.86 -14.94 0.00
CA ARG A 48 -21.97 -14.34 -0.76
C ARG A 48 -21.43 -13.50 -1.92
N LEU A 49 -21.97 -13.71 -3.12
CA LEU A 49 -21.72 -12.93 -4.33
C LEU A 49 -23.06 -12.68 -5.03
N ASP A 50 -23.43 -11.41 -5.22
CA ASP A 50 -24.69 -10.99 -5.86
C ASP A 50 -25.94 -11.68 -5.26
N ASP A 51 -26.02 -11.74 -3.92
CA ASP A 51 -27.06 -12.45 -3.14
C ASP A 51 -27.10 -13.98 -3.28
N GLU A 52 -26.21 -14.57 -4.08
CA GLU A 52 -26.01 -16.01 -4.17
C GLU A 52 -24.94 -16.49 -3.19
N LYS A 53 -25.16 -17.65 -2.56
CA LYS A 53 -24.13 -18.37 -1.81
C LYS A 53 -23.29 -19.20 -2.77
N LYS A 54 -21.97 -19.08 -2.69
CA LYS A 54 -21.00 -19.89 -3.43
C LYS A 54 -20.03 -20.57 -2.48
N ASP A 55 -19.58 -21.76 -2.85
CA ASP A 55 -18.60 -22.52 -2.10
C ASP A 55 -17.18 -22.13 -2.52
N LEU A 56 -16.31 -21.98 -1.53
CA LEU A 56 -14.86 -21.87 -1.67
C LEU A 56 -14.24 -23.16 -1.07
N PRO A 57 -13.86 -24.12 -1.92
CA PRO A 57 -13.26 -25.36 -1.46
C PRO A 57 -11.81 -25.17 -1.03
N THR A 58 -11.24 -26.20 -0.38
CA THR A 58 -9.83 -26.22 0.00
C THR A 58 -8.92 -25.92 -1.19
N LYS A 59 -7.79 -25.25 -0.93
CA LYS A 59 -6.77 -24.83 -1.91
C LYS A 59 -7.27 -23.84 -2.97
N HIS A 60 -8.43 -23.22 -2.78
CA HIS A 60 -8.93 -22.15 -3.62
C HIS A 60 -8.84 -20.80 -2.89
N SER A 61 -8.84 -19.72 -3.67
CA SER A 61 -8.73 -18.37 -3.14
C SER A 61 -9.88 -17.50 -3.56
N LEU A 62 -10.12 -16.50 -2.73
CA LEU A 62 -11.08 -15.44 -2.96
C LEU A 62 -10.36 -14.10 -2.83
N PHE A 63 -10.49 -13.26 -3.85
CA PHE A 63 -9.97 -11.90 -3.82
C PHE A 63 -11.13 -10.92 -3.80
N GLN A 64 -11.16 -10.02 -2.82
CA GLN A 64 -12.31 -9.14 -2.62
C GLN A 64 -11.95 -7.82 -1.99
N ASN A 65 -12.77 -6.79 -2.27
CA ASN A 65 -12.78 -5.57 -1.48
C ASN A 65 -13.58 -5.78 -0.20
N CYS A 66 -12.96 -5.43 0.93
CA CYS A 66 -13.54 -5.42 2.27
C CYS A 66 -14.35 -4.11 2.53
N ILE A 67 -14.60 -3.30 1.48
CA ILE A 67 -15.32 -2.01 1.52
C ILE A 67 -16.84 -2.16 1.79
N GLN A 68 -17.44 -3.34 1.63
CA GLN A 68 -18.89 -3.54 1.79
C GLN A 68 -19.21 -4.49 2.94
N SER A 69 -20.07 -4.02 3.85
CA SER A 69 -20.54 -4.67 5.08
C SER A 69 -21.36 -5.94 4.88
N ASP A 70 -21.73 -6.29 3.64
CA ASP A 70 -22.58 -7.45 3.34
C ASP A 70 -21.79 -8.73 2.99
N LYS A 71 -20.46 -8.67 3.05
CA LYS A 71 -19.56 -9.79 2.73
C LYS A 71 -19.32 -10.64 3.96
N GLN A 72 -20.25 -11.55 4.20
CA GLN A 72 -20.11 -12.59 5.22
C GLN A 72 -19.51 -13.84 4.61
N ILE A 73 -18.64 -14.48 5.37
CA ILE A 73 -18.26 -15.87 5.12
C ILE A 73 -18.92 -16.76 6.17
N SER A 74 -19.37 -17.93 5.75
CA SER A 74 -20.03 -18.87 6.65
C SER A 74 -19.69 -20.30 6.32
N ASN A 75 -19.89 -21.18 7.28
CA ASN A 75 -20.01 -22.60 7.02
C ASN A 75 -21.13 -23.13 7.93
N GLU A 76 -22.18 -23.67 7.31
CA GLU A 76 -23.35 -24.21 8.00
C GLU A 76 -23.22 -25.73 8.23
N ASN A 77 -22.31 -26.39 7.51
CA ASN A 77 -22.07 -27.82 7.63
C ASN A 77 -21.37 -28.12 8.96
N LEU A 78 -21.98 -28.99 9.77
CA LEU A 78 -21.33 -29.57 10.94
C LEU A 78 -20.12 -30.40 10.47
N GLY A 79 -18.93 -29.97 10.85
CA GLY A 79 -17.69 -30.54 10.33
C GLY A 79 -16.46 -30.16 11.13
N ASN A 80 -15.30 -30.53 10.58
CA ASN A 80 -13.97 -30.29 11.14
C ASN A 80 -13.63 -28.79 11.20
N ASN A 81 -12.51 -28.48 11.85
CA ASN A 81 -11.96 -27.13 11.85
C ASN A 81 -11.65 -26.68 10.41
N ASN A 82 -11.85 -25.40 10.16
CA ASN A 82 -11.54 -24.75 8.89
C ASN A 82 -10.36 -23.83 9.11
N GLU A 83 -9.36 -23.92 8.26
CA GLU A 83 -8.19 -23.05 8.33
C GLU A 83 -8.20 -22.11 7.13
N ILE A 84 -8.04 -20.81 7.39
CA ILE A 84 -7.96 -19.79 6.35
C ILE A 84 -6.74 -18.90 6.58
N LEU A 85 -6.11 -18.54 5.46
CA LEU A 85 -5.09 -17.49 5.43
C LEU A 85 -5.70 -16.25 4.79
N ILE A 86 -5.50 -15.09 5.40
CA ILE A 86 -5.96 -13.79 4.89
C ILE A 86 -4.74 -12.88 4.72
N ILE A 87 -4.68 -12.20 3.58
CA ILE A 87 -3.70 -11.15 3.28
C ILE A 87 -4.46 -9.86 3.01
N ASN A 88 -4.20 -8.82 3.81
CA ASN A 88 -4.85 -7.52 3.69
C ASN A 88 -3.99 -6.56 2.86
N PHE A 89 -4.64 -5.86 1.95
CA PHE A 89 -4.07 -4.86 1.07
C PHE A 89 -4.54 -3.49 1.54
N HIS A 90 -3.67 -2.81 2.29
CA HIS A 90 -3.93 -1.45 2.77
C HIS A 90 -3.44 -0.42 1.75
N PRO A 91 -4.27 0.53 1.30
CA PRO A 91 -3.89 1.52 0.29
C PRO A 91 -2.62 2.30 0.65
N ASP A 92 -2.47 2.72 1.91
CA ASP A 92 -1.32 3.50 2.37
C ASP A 92 -0.02 2.70 2.46
N ILE A 93 -0.10 1.42 2.85
CA ILE A 93 1.04 0.50 2.79
C ILE A 93 1.47 0.30 1.34
N LEU A 94 0.52 0.05 0.44
CA LEU A 94 0.80 -0.14 -0.98
C LEU A 94 1.51 1.07 -1.59
N VAL A 95 1.03 2.29 -1.30
CA VAL A 95 1.72 3.52 -1.71
C VAL A 95 3.14 3.56 -1.13
N LYS A 96 3.30 3.28 0.16
CA LYS A 96 4.60 3.31 0.83
C LYS A 96 5.61 2.31 0.26
N ILE A 97 5.19 1.09 -0.10
CA ILE A 97 6.11 0.05 -0.59
C ILE A 97 6.47 0.20 -2.08
N TYR A 98 5.64 0.90 -2.86
CA TYR A 98 5.86 1.11 -4.29
C TYR A 98 6.39 2.51 -4.64
N ASP A 99 6.31 3.49 -3.73
CA ASP A 99 6.94 4.83 -3.68
C ASP A 99 6.88 5.65 -4.99
N LYS A 100 7.50 5.16 -6.07
CA LYS A 100 7.69 5.86 -7.36
C LYS A 100 6.96 5.20 -8.53
N GLU A 101 6.72 3.89 -8.48
CA GLU A 101 6.12 3.15 -9.58
C GLU A 101 5.16 2.08 -9.08
N LEU A 102 3.87 2.40 -9.13
CA LEU A 102 2.84 1.45 -8.78
C LEU A 102 2.64 0.44 -9.92
N PRO A 103 2.61 -0.87 -9.64
CA PRO A 103 2.29 -1.91 -10.61
C PRO A 103 1.03 -1.60 -11.41
N PHE A 104 0.97 -2.08 -12.66
CA PHE A 104 -0.19 -1.85 -13.53
C PHE A 104 -1.51 -2.31 -12.88
N LEU A 105 -1.48 -3.38 -12.08
CA LEU A 105 -2.61 -3.89 -11.32
C LEU A 105 -3.30 -2.87 -10.41
N LEU A 106 -2.56 -1.86 -9.98
CA LEU A 106 -3.04 -0.86 -9.03
C LEU A 106 -3.32 0.48 -9.75
N LYS A 107 -3.09 0.54 -11.07
CA LYS A 107 -3.46 1.70 -11.90
C LYS A 107 -4.91 1.54 -12.36
N SER A 108 -5.73 2.56 -12.09
CA SER A 108 -7.09 2.63 -12.60
C SER A 108 -7.10 2.80 -14.13
N GLU A 109 -7.85 1.97 -14.85
CA GLU A 109 -8.19 2.27 -16.24
C GLU A 109 -9.29 3.34 -16.29
N LYS A 110 -9.11 4.36 -17.14
CA LYS A 110 -9.98 5.55 -17.18
C LYS A 110 -11.44 5.28 -17.58
N ASN A 111 -11.81 4.05 -17.97
CA ASN A 111 -13.10 3.74 -18.59
C ASN A 111 -13.79 2.46 -18.09
N ILE A 112 -13.31 1.78 -17.04
CA ILE A 112 -13.99 0.56 -16.53
C ILE A 112 -14.90 0.95 -15.37
N ILE A 113 -16.19 1.15 -15.66
CA ILE A 113 -17.25 1.14 -14.64
C ILE A 113 -17.61 -0.32 -14.40
N SER A 114 -17.00 -0.94 -13.39
CA SER A 114 -17.33 -2.30 -12.98
C SER A 114 -17.57 -2.33 -11.48
N ASN A 115 -18.74 -2.85 -11.08
CA ASN A 115 -19.10 -3.08 -9.68
C ASN A 115 -18.47 -4.37 -9.12
N LYS A 116 -17.57 -5.02 -9.87
CA LYS A 116 -16.93 -6.26 -9.46
C LYS A 116 -16.07 -6.00 -8.22
N SER A 117 -16.47 -6.58 -7.11
CA SER A 117 -15.85 -6.37 -5.80
C SER A 117 -15.32 -7.67 -5.19
N ILE A 118 -15.50 -8.80 -5.87
CA ILE A 118 -15.12 -10.15 -5.43
C ILE A 118 -14.83 -11.00 -6.67
N GLU A 119 -13.81 -11.84 -6.57
CA GLU A 119 -13.40 -12.78 -7.61
C GLU A 119 -12.81 -14.04 -7.00
N GLN A 120 -13.30 -15.21 -7.44
CA GLN A 120 -12.66 -16.48 -7.10
C GLN A 120 -11.44 -16.68 -8.00
N ILE A 121 -10.30 -17.01 -7.39
CA ILE A 121 -9.05 -17.26 -8.10
C ILE A 121 -8.77 -18.75 -8.13
N ASN A 122 -8.60 -19.26 -9.35
CA ASN A 122 -8.04 -20.59 -9.56
C ASN A 122 -6.55 -20.51 -9.23
N ASN A 123 -6.17 -21.06 -8.09
CA ASN A 123 -4.79 -20.99 -7.62
C ASN A 123 -3.90 -21.85 -8.52
N ASP A 124 -2.97 -21.19 -9.19
CA ASP A 124 -1.89 -21.88 -9.85
C ASP A 124 -0.89 -22.44 -8.81
N PHE A 125 0.03 -23.26 -9.31
CA PHE A 125 1.09 -23.85 -8.50
C PHE A 125 1.95 -22.79 -7.79
N LEU A 126 2.13 -21.60 -8.38
CA LEU A 126 2.97 -20.55 -7.80
C LEU A 126 2.32 -19.93 -6.57
N ILE A 127 1.02 -19.64 -6.62
CA ILE A 127 0.26 -19.17 -5.44
C ILE A 127 0.32 -20.22 -4.33
N GLN A 128 0.18 -21.51 -4.65
CA GLN A 128 0.30 -22.56 -3.63
C GLN A 128 1.68 -22.55 -2.96
N LYS A 129 2.76 -22.42 -3.72
CA LYS A 129 4.13 -22.32 -3.17
C LYS A 129 4.38 -21.05 -2.36
N TYR A 130 3.80 -19.94 -2.78
CA TYR A 130 3.80 -18.71 -2.00
C TYR A 130 3.13 -18.91 -0.63
N ILE A 131 1.97 -19.56 -0.60
CA ILE A 131 1.21 -19.83 0.62
C ILE A 131 1.97 -20.78 1.55
N GLU A 132 2.53 -21.88 1.03
CA GLU A 132 3.41 -22.77 1.80
C GLU A 132 4.57 -21.99 2.45
N GLY A 133 5.19 -21.09 1.69
CA GLY A 133 6.25 -20.21 2.20
C GLY A 133 5.78 -19.21 3.27
N LEU A 134 4.53 -18.76 3.22
CA LEU A 134 3.96 -17.93 4.30
C LEU A 134 3.67 -18.75 5.56
N LEU A 135 3.19 -19.99 5.43
CA LEU A 135 2.91 -20.86 6.58
C LEU A 135 4.17 -21.16 7.39
N PHE A 136 5.30 -21.34 6.71
CA PHE A 136 6.61 -21.51 7.35
C PHE A 136 6.92 -20.41 8.36
N TYR A 137 6.54 -19.16 8.07
CA TYR A 137 6.75 -18.03 8.95
C TYR A 137 5.88 -18.06 10.21
N PHE A 138 4.63 -18.54 10.11
CA PHE A 138 3.76 -18.74 11.28
C PHE A 138 4.26 -19.84 12.22
N GLU A 139 5.06 -20.77 11.71
CA GLU A 139 5.74 -21.81 12.49
C GLU A 139 7.08 -21.31 13.07
N ASN A 140 7.69 -20.31 12.43
CA ASN A 140 9.00 -19.77 12.81
C ASN A 140 8.98 -18.23 12.94
N PRO A 141 8.27 -17.66 13.95
CA PRO A 141 8.05 -16.22 14.01
C PRO A 141 9.31 -15.36 14.14
N SER A 142 10.41 -15.91 14.66
CA SER A 142 11.70 -15.23 14.78
C SER A 142 12.37 -14.91 13.43
N LEU A 143 11.91 -15.54 12.34
CA LEU A 143 12.45 -15.36 10.99
C LEU A 143 11.69 -14.29 10.18
N VAL A 144 10.63 -13.71 10.75
CA VAL A 144 9.81 -12.69 10.10
C VAL A 144 10.21 -11.31 10.60
N ASN A 145 10.40 -10.38 9.66
CA ASN A 145 10.56 -8.96 9.95
C ASN A 145 9.80 -8.13 8.90
N GLU A 146 9.76 -6.81 9.07
CA GLU A 146 9.04 -5.92 8.14
C GLU A 146 9.55 -6.04 6.69
N GLU A 147 10.85 -6.21 6.47
CA GLU A 147 11.43 -6.32 5.13
C GLU A 147 10.93 -7.59 4.40
N ILE A 148 10.91 -8.72 5.10
CA ILE A 148 10.34 -9.98 4.59
C ILE A 148 8.86 -9.81 4.27
N LEU A 149 8.10 -9.15 5.14
CA LEU A 149 6.67 -8.88 4.91
C LEU A 149 6.44 -7.99 3.69
N VAL A 150 7.27 -6.97 3.47
CA VAL A 150 7.24 -6.13 2.26
C VAL A 150 7.51 -6.98 1.01
N LEU A 151 8.53 -7.83 1.04
CA LEU A 151 8.85 -8.72 -0.08
C LEU A 151 7.70 -9.68 -0.39
N LYS A 152 7.10 -10.29 0.64
CA LYS A 152 5.95 -11.19 0.49
C LYS A 152 4.73 -10.47 -0.07
N LEU A 153 4.45 -9.26 0.39
CA LEU A 153 3.38 -8.44 -0.17
C LEU A 153 3.63 -8.10 -1.65
N LYS A 154 4.86 -7.76 -2.03
CA LYS A 154 5.21 -7.52 -3.45
C LYS A 154 5.09 -8.79 -4.30
N GLU A 155 5.50 -9.93 -3.76
CA GLU A 155 5.44 -11.24 -4.42
C GLU A 155 4.01 -11.62 -4.75
N ILE A 156 3.07 -11.56 -3.79
CA ILE A 156 1.66 -11.92 -4.07
C ILE A 156 1.02 -10.98 -5.09
N ILE A 157 1.32 -9.68 -5.06
CA ILE A 157 0.82 -8.72 -6.07
C ILE A 157 1.31 -9.12 -7.46
N LEU A 158 2.59 -9.49 -7.59
CA LEU A 158 3.15 -9.95 -8.86
C LEU A 158 2.50 -11.26 -9.32
N LEU A 159 2.32 -12.24 -8.43
CA LEU A 159 1.65 -13.50 -8.77
C LEU A 159 0.21 -13.27 -9.21
N LEU A 160 -0.55 -12.46 -8.49
CA LEU A 160 -1.92 -12.07 -8.85
C LEU A 160 -1.99 -11.43 -10.24
N SER A 161 -0.94 -10.68 -10.62
CA SER A 161 -0.84 -10.02 -11.94
C SER A 161 -0.66 -10.98 -13.10
N GLN A 162 -0.19 -12.19 -12.81
CA GLN A 162 0.08 -13.24 -13.80
C GLN A 162 -1.08 -14.24 -13.91
N THR A 163 -2.12 -14.10 -13.07
CA THR A 163 -3.29 -14.98 -13.13
C THR A 163 -4.16 -14.66 -14.33
N ARG A 164 -4.99 -15.63 -14.74
CA ARG A 164 -6.01 -15.43 -15.78
C ARG A 164 -7.08 -14.40 -15.40
N ASN A 165 -7.19 -14.08 -14.11
CA ASN A 165 -8.20 -13.18 -13.55
C ASN A 165 -7.65 -11.76 -13.34
N VAL A 166 -6.53 -11.43 -13.99
CA VAL A 166 -5.82 -10.14 -13.85
C VAL A 166 -6.74 -8.92 -13.99
N GLN A 167 -7.69 -8.92 -14.94
CA GLN A 167 -8.59 -7.78 -15.13
C GLN A 167 -9.52 -7.58 -13.92
N ALA A 168 -10.07 -8.67 -13.37
CA ALA A 168 -10.95 -8.60 -12.20
C ALA A 168 -10.18 -8.14 -10.96
N ILE A 169 -8.98 -8.67 -10.76
CA ILE A 169 -8.08 -8.28 -9.66
C ILE A 169 -7.69 -6.81 -9.79
N GLN A 170 -7.34 -6.35 -11.00
CA GLN A 170 -6.99 -4.96 -11.26
C GLN A 170 -8.16 -4.01 -10.93
N VAL A 171 -9.40 -4.39 -11.31
CA VAL A 171 -10.59 -3.60 -10.94
C VAL A 171 -10.70 -3.48 -9.42
N ILE A 172 -10.66 -4.61 -8.71
CA ILE A 172 -10.78 -4.65 -7.24
C ILE A 172 -9.67 -3.83 -6.57
N LEU A 173 -8.41 -4.01 -6.99
CA LEU A 173 -7.27 -3.28 -6.47
C LEU A 173 -7.30 -1.79 -6.80
N SER A 174 -7.73 -1.41 -8.00
CA SER A 174 -7.83 0.00 -8.39
C SER A 174 -8.90 0.74 -7.58
N GLN A 175 -9.97 0.06 -7.14
CA GLN A 175 -11.01 0.63 -6.27
C GLN A 175 -10.50 0.96 -4.85
N LEU A 176 -9.39 0.35 -4.39
CA LEU A 176 -8.73 0.74 -3.13
C LEU A 176 -8.17 2.14 -3.15
N PHE A 177 -7.89 2.63 -4.34
CA PHE A 177 -7.38 3.97 -4.54
C PHE A 177 -8.53 4.81 -5.08
N SER A 178 -8.93 5.87 -4.38
CA SER A 178 -9.66 6.93 -5.06
C SER A 178 -8.77 7.40 -6.22
N PRO A 179 -9.17 7.23 -7.50
CA PRO A 179 -8.31 7.58 -8.63
C PRO A 179 -7.83 9.02 -8.53
N THR A 180 -8.71 9.91 -8.06
CA THR A 180 -8.42 11.31 -7.81
C THR A 180 -7.38 11.52 -6.71
N THR A 181 -7.51 10.84 -5.56
CA THR A 181 -6.56 10.96 -4.43
C THR A 181 -5.19 10.41 -4.79
N TYR A 182 -5.16 9.26 -5.46
CA TYR A 182 -3.90 8.61 -5.81
C TYR A 182 -3.18 9.34 -6.95
N VAL A 183 -3.89 9.77 -7.99
CA VAL A 183 -3.34 10.65 -9.04
C VAL A 183 -2.88 11.96 -8.43
N PHE A 184 -3.61 12.52 -7.45
CA PHE A 184 -3.17 13.70 -6.70
C PHE A 184 -1.81 13.50 -6.04
N LYS A 185 -1.65 12.43 -5.25
CA LYS A 185 -0.39 12.14 -4.56
C LYS A 185 0.77 11.86 -5.53
N GLN A 186 0.54 11.09 -6.59
CA GLN A 186 1.58 10.80 -7.59
C GLN A 186 2.10 12.04 -8.31
N ILE A 187 1.21 12.93 -8.75
CA ILE A 187 1.63 14.16 -9.44
C ILE A 187 2.35 15.08 -8.46
N VAL A 188 1.92 15.17 -7.20
CA VAL A 188 2.67 15.90 -6.17
C VAL A 188 4.07 15.30 -6.01
N GLU A 189 4.18 13.99 -5.85
CA GLU A 189 5.45 13.27 -5.60
C GLU A 189 6.43 13.35 -6.77
N ALA A 190 5.96 13.15 -8.01
CA ALA A 190 6.75 13.26 -9.23
C ALA A 190 7.37 14.66 -9.42
N HIS A 191 6.76 15.68 -8.82
CA HIS A 191 7.16 17.07 -8.98
C HIS A 191 7.74 17.69 -7.69
N LEU A 192 7.98 16.91 -6.63
CA LEU A 192 8.54 17.42 -5.37
C LEU A 192 9.90 18.11 -5.54
N PHE A 193 10.71 17.64 -6.49
CA PHE A 193 12.08 18.15 -6.71
C PHE A 193 12.21 18.98 -7.99
N SER A 194 11.11 19.19 -8.71
CA SER A 194 11.10 20.06 -9.89
C SER A 194 10.96 21.53 -9.47
N GLN A 195 11.09 22.42 -10.47
CA GLN A 195 10.87 23.86 -10.30
C GLN A 195 9.40 24.27 -10.49
N LEU A 196 8.47 23.30 -10.53
CA LEU A 196 7.06 23.61 -10.72
C LEU A 196 6.49 24.42 -9.55
N THR A 197 5.72 25.43 -9.91
CA THR A 197 4.96 26.28 -9.00
C THR A 197 3.68 25.58 -8.53
N ILE A 198 3.09 26.09 -7.45
CA ILE A 198 1.81 25.57 -6.94
C ILE A 198 0.69 25.78 -7.97
N GLU A 199 0.78 26.88 -8.71
CA GLU A 199 -0.10 27.26 -9.81
C GLU A 199 -0.07 26.21 -10.93
N GLU A 200 1.13 25.81 -11.37
CA GLU A 200 1.29 24.78 -12.40
C GLU A 200 0.81 23.40 -11.91
N MET A 201 1.12 23.02 -10.67
CA MET A 201 0.58 21.77 -10.09
C MET A 201 -0.95 21.79 -10.03
N ALA A 202 -1.57 22.91 -9.66
CA ALA A 202 -3.02 23.03 -9.66
C ALA A 202 -3.61 22.86 -11.08
N GLN A 203 -2.96 23.43 -12.10
CA GLN A 203 -3.34 23.27 -13.50
C GLN A 203 -3.24 21.81 -13.98
N HIS A 204 -2.18 21.08 -13.59
CA HIS A 204 -2.04 19.65 -13.89
C HIS A 204 -3.16 18.79 -13.31
N HIS A 205 -3.84 19.27 -12.27
CA HIS A 205 -4.99 18.61 -11.66
C HIS A 205 -6.35 19.16 -12.12
N ASN A 206 -6.39 20.11 -13.07
CA ASN A 206 -7.59 20.83 -13.46
C ASN A 206 -8.30 21.49 -12.25
N LEU A 207 -7.53 21.93 -11.25
CA LEU A 207 -8.04 22.59 -10.04
C LEU A 207 -7.67 24.07 -10.04
N SER A 208 -8.49 24.88 -9.39
CA SER A 208 -8.04 26.21 -8.95
C SER A 208 -6.99 26.06 -7.85
N VAL A 209 -6.10 27.05 -7.69
CA VAL A 209 -5.06 27.05 -6.65
C VAL A 209 -5.66 26.85 -5.24
N SER A 210 -6.80 27.48 -4.97
CA SER A 210 -7.50 27.34 -3.69
C SER A 210 -8.05 25.92 -3.47
N SER A 211 -8.63 25.31 -4.51
CA SER A 211 -9.09 23.91 -4.45
C SER A 211 -7.91 22.95 -4.28
N PHE A 212 -6.80 23.17 -5.00
CA PHE A 212 -5.58 22.38 -4.87
C PHE A 212 -5.01 22.46 -3.44
N LYS A 213 -4.90 23.65 -2.85
CA LYS A 213 -4.41 23.80 -1.46
C LYS A 213 -5.32 23.09 -0.44
N ARG A 214 -6.64 23.16 -0.61
CA ARG A 214 -7.60 22.47 0.27
C ARG A 214 -7.49 20.95 0.13
N GLU A 215 -7.41 20.45 -1.10
CA GLU A 215 -7.22 19.03 -1.38
C GLU A 215 -5.87 18.53 -0.83
N PHE A 216 -4.81 19.32 -1.01
CA PHE A 216 -3.49 19.01 -0.47
C PHE A 216 -3.50 18.90 1.06
N ALA A 217 -4.10 19.88 1.75
CA ALA A 217 -4.19 19.87 3.20
C ALA A 217 -4.98 18.65 3.72
N LYS A 218 -6.00 18.20 2.99
CA LYS A 218 -6.74 16.97 3.31
C LYS A 218 -5.86 15.72 3.26
N HIS A 219 -4.91 15.66 2.32
CA HIS A 219 -4.04 14.49 2.10
C HIS A 219 -2.77 14.48 2.95
N TYR A 220 -2.19 15.65 3.21
CA TYR A 220 -0.86 15.78 3.82
C TYR A 220 -0.87 16.52 5.17
N ASN A 221 -2.03 17.04 5.59
CA ASN A 221 -2.19 17.83 6.80
C ASN A 221 -1.18 19.00 6.90
N ASP A 222 -0.78 19.55 5.75
CA ASP A 222 0.19 20.64 5.61
C ASP A 222 -0.13 21.46 4.35
N THR A 223 0.49 22.62 4.21
CA THR A 223 0.43 23.44 2.99
C THR A 223 1.39 22.88 1.92
N PRO A 224 1.04 22.98 0.61
CA PRO A 224 1.93 22.52 -0.45
C PRO A 224 3.34 23.11 -0.38
N ALA A 225 3.44 24.42 -0.14
CA ALA A 225 4.72 25.12 -0.06
C ALA A 225 5.62 24.58 1.05
N ASN A 226 5.06 24.37 2.24
CA ASN A 226 5.81 23.89 3.40
C ASN A 226 6.20 22.42 3.25
N TYR A 227 5.29 21.58 2.77
CA TYR A 227 5.54 20.16 2.53
C TYR A 227 6.66 19.94 1.50
N ILE A 228 6.57 20.61 0.34
CA ILE A 228 7.56 20.49 -0.73
C ILE A 228 8.92 20.97 -0.24
N LYS A 229 8.98 22.15 0.41
CA LYS A 229 10.21 22.66 1.00
C LYS A 229 10.83 21.66 2.00
N THR A 230 10.01 21.06 2.85
CA THR A 230 10.40 20.06 3.84
C THR A 230 11.01 18.83 3.17
N LYS A 231 10.39 18.32 2.10
CA LYS A 231 10.89 17.18 1.32
C LYS A 231 12.19 17.49 0.56
N LYS A 232 12.30 18.67 -0.06
CA LYS A 232 13.55 19.14 -0.69
C LYS A 232 14.71 19.20 0.31
N LEU A 233 14.45 19.68 1.54
CA LEU A 233 15.46 19.73 2.61
C LEU A 233 15.83 18.35 3.19
N GLU A 234 14.88 17.42 3.26
CA GLU A 234 15.14 16.02 3.62
C GLU A 234 16.06 15.36 2.60
N LYS A 235 15.76 15.52 1.30
CA LYS A 235 16.61 14.95 0.24
C LYS A 235 18.01 15.57 0.21
N ALA A 236 18.10 16.88 0.44
CA ALA A 236 19.39 17.54 0.54
C ALA A 236 20.22 17.03 1.72
N ALA A 237 19.59 16.78 2.88
CA ALA A 237 20.26 16.22 4.04
C ALA A 237 20.82 14.81 3.74
N GLU A 238 20.03 13.96 3.08
CA GLU A 238 20.49 12.65 2.62
C GLU A 238 21.71 12.76 1.70
N LEU A 239 21.63 13.61 0.67
CA LEU A 239 22.72 13.82 -0.30
C LEU A 239 23.97 14.43 0.32
N LEU A 240 23.85 15.26 1.36
CA LEU A 240 24.98 15.81 2.09
C LEU A 240 25.79 14.73 2.82
N LEU A 241 25.15 13.63 3.23
CA LEU A 241 25.77 12.52 3.94
C LEU A 241 26.39 11.49 2.98
N ILE A 242 25.70 11.19 1.88
CA ILE A 242 26.10 10.10 0.99
C ILE A 242 26.94 10.55 -0.22
N SER A 243 27.10 11.86 -0.44
CA SER A 243 27.78 12.39 -1.63
C SER A 243 28.78 13.50 -1.35
N ASN A 244 29.81 13.55 -2.19
CA ASN A 244 30.84 14.61 -2.19
C ASN A 244 30.50 15.78 -3.13
N LYS A 245 29.26 15.87 -3.63
CA LYS A 245 28.83 16.95 -4.53
C LYS A 245 28.99 18.32 -3.84
N ARG A 246 29.19 19.38 -4.62
CA ARG A 246 29.22 20.74 -4.04
C ARG A 246 27.84 21.05 -3.46
N ILE A 247 27.81 21.83 -2.37
CA ILE A 247 26.55 22.19 -1.70
C ILE A 247 25.63 22.97 -2.65
N SER A 248 26.20 23.78 -3.55
CA SER A 248 25.48 24.42 -4.65
C SER A 248 24.75 23.41 -5.52
N ASP A 249 25.45 22.36 -5.94
CA ASP A 249 24.91 21.37 -6.86
C ASP A 249 23.81 20.56 -6.19
N ILE A 250 23.99 20.19 -4.91
CA ILE A 250 22.94 19.53 -4.11
C ILE A 250 21.71 20.42 -3.97
N ALA A 251 21.88 21.72 -3.74
CA ALA A 251 20.77 22.65 -3.64
C ALA A 251 19.95 22.70 -4.94
N PHE A 252 20.62 22.81 -6.09
CA PHE A 252 19.97 22.81 -7.40
C PHE A 252 19.34 21.45 -7.75
N ASP A 253 20.02 20.35 -7.47
CA ASP A 253 19.51 18.97 -7.66
C ASP A 253 18.24 18.71 -6.82
N CYS A 254 18.13 19.35 -5.65
CA CYS A 254 16.93 19.28 -4.80
C CYS A 254 15.86 20.30 -5.21
N GLY A 255 16.05 21.07 -6.27
CA GLY A 255 15.07 22.00 -6.82
C GLY A 255 14.99 23.35 -6.08
N PHE A 256 16.07 23.82 -5.46
CA PHE A 256 16.18 25.22 -5.00
C PHE A 256 16.72 26.10 -6.13
N ASN A 257 16.14 27.30 -6.28
CA ASN A 257 16.56 28.26 -7.32
C ASN A 257 17.76 29.11 -6.91
N ASP A 258 18.09 29.14 -5.61
CA ASP A 258 19.17 29.96 -5.07
C ASP A 258 19.78 29.34 -3.81
N LEU A 259 21.11 29.44 -3.71
CA LEU A 259 21.91 28.86 -2.63
C LEU A 259 21.69 29.57 -1.28
N ALA A 260 21.41 30.88 -1.28
CA ALA A 260 21.16 31.61 -0.05
C ALA A 260 19.82 31.18 0.58
N ASN A 261 18.78 31.04 -0.24
CA ASN A 261 17.49 30.52 0.20
C ASN A 261 17.59 29.07 0.71
N PHE A 262 18.34 28.21 0.00
CA PHE A 262 18.64 26.86 0.46
C PHE A 262 19.30 26.87 1.84
N THR A 263 20.40 27.63 1.99
CA THR A 263 21.19 27.66 3.23
C THR A 263 20.37 28.15 4.41
N ARG A 264 19.57 29.22 4.23
CA ARG A 264 18.69 29.74 5.28
C ARG A 264 17.62 28.71 5.66
N SER A 265 16.99 28.09 4.67
CA SER A 265 15.93 27.10 4.88
C SER A 265 16.44 25.83 5.55
N PHE A 266 17.62 25.35 5.15
CA PHE A 266 18.26 24.18 5.74
C PHE A 266 18.66 24.44 7.19
N THR A 267 19.29 25.59 7.45
CA THR A 267 19.70 25.99 8.80
C THR A 267 18.49 26.13 9.71
N ASN A 268 17.38 26.69 9.23
CA ASN A 268 16.15 26.78 10.01
C ASN A 268 15.55 25.41 10.37
N LYS A 269 15.67 24.41 9.48
CA LYS A 269 15.12 23.06 9.72
C LYS A 269 16.01 22.22 10.62
N TYR A 270 17.34 22.27 10.43
CA TYR A 270 18.29 21.39 11.11
C TYR A 270 19.12 22.08 12.21
N ASN A 271 18.90 23.38 12.45
CA ASN A 271 19.64 24.23 13.40
C ASN A 271 21.16 24.31 13.17
N ILE A 272 21.66 23.81 12.04
CA ILE A 272 23.07 23.89 11.62
C ILE A 272 23.17 24.12 10.12
N SER A 273 24.28 24.71 9.66
CA SER A 273 24.50 24.97 8.25
C SER A 273 24.72 23.67 7.46
N PRO A 274 24.42 23.64 6.14
CA PRO A 274 24.67 22.46 5.29
C PRO A 274 26.11 21.95 5.35
N THR A 275 27.09 22.87 5.40
CA THR A 275 28.50 22.53 5.54
C THR A 275 28.81 21.83 6.85
N LYS A 276 28.29 22.35 7.97
CA LYS A 276 28.44 21.72 9.29
C LYS A 276 27.71 20.39 9.38
N TYR A 277 26.52 20.30 8.75
CA TYR A 277 25.74 19.07 8.70
C TYR A 277 26.51 17.92 8.04
N ARG A 278 27.23 18.21 6.95
CA ARG A 278 28.11 17.24 6.28
C ARG A 278 29.29 16.80 7.16
N LEU A 279 29.93 17.74 7.86
CA LEU A 279 31.13 17.44 8.66
C LEU A 279 30.78 16.64 9.92
N ASN A 280 29.71 17.01 10.63
CA ASN A 280 29.36 16.44 11.94
C ASN A 280 28.95 14.95 11.93
N GLN A 281 28.71 14.35 10.75
CA GLN A 281 28.31 12.94 10.62
C GLN A 281 29.38 12.06 9.98
N ASN A 282 30.47 12.63 9.48
CA ASN A 282 31.66 11.87 9.03
C ASN A 282 32.66 11.59 10.17
N ASP A 283 32.42 12.16 11.36
CA ASP A 283 33.23 11.96 12.58
C ASP A 283 32.62 10.91 13.55
N LYS A 284 31.70 10.07 13.07
CA LYS A 284 31.15 8.89 13.78
C LYS A 284 31.31 7.65 12.91
#